data_AF-B5IEI3-F1
#
_entry.id   AF-B5IEI3-F1
#
_cell.length_a   1.000
_cell.length_b   1.000
_cell.length_c   1.000
_cell.angle_alpha   90.00
_cell.angle_beta   90.00
_cell.angle_gamma   90.00
#
_symmetry.space_group_name_H-M   'P 1'
#
loop_
_entity.id
_entity.type
_entity.pdbx_description
1 polymer ?
#
loop_
_entity_poly.entity_id
_entity_poly.type
_entity_poly.pdbx_seq_one_letter_code
_entity_poly.pdbx_strand_id
1 'polypeptide(L)'
;MSGLREDKGFVENRIYKKKFPRYKMRNAFHGTKFAFIFVIILVVIVLSSSWAYSSITSQRNTRENLSDNYDATANHVVINEVYYDVKSGYSEPQCEWIELYNPTSSEVNISGWILTDNPYFNTTRYEGYWVFPSGTKIAAGGYILIVHDATYKGQFSELFPGVTPDFDTNTSNSIPDVSIEGNLQMANTGDDIHLFDSSKNEIDVMWYGNGGDMGSTNAAKDVSEGHSLARYYNAEDTDNPSHNFYDESSPTPRAQNTQSIPELNAFFILVVAASIVVIVRLFKKKH
;
A
#
# COMPACT_ATOMS: atom_id res chain seq x y z
N MET A 1 -122.95 -44.67 -27.95
CA MET A 1 -123.25 -45.24 -26.61
C MET A 1 -122.11 -44.84 -25.68
N SER A 2 -122.47 -44.17 -24.57
CA SER A 2 -121.74 -43.83 -23.33
C SER A 2 -120.21 -44.01 -23.26
N GLY A 3 -119.39 -43.08 -22.77
CA GLY A 3 -119.64 -41.80 -22.08
C GLY A 3 -118.37 -41.38 -21.32
N LEU A 4 -118.01 -40.09 -21.44
CA LEU A 4 -117.32 -39.16 -20.51
C LEU A 4 -116.12 -39.69 -19.68
N ARG A 5 -114.93 -39.06 -19.62
CA ARG A 5 -114.61 -37.61 -19.61
C ARG A 5 -113.08 -37.41 -19.76
N GLU A 6 -112.67 -36.38 -20.51
CA GLU A 6 -111.30 -35.85 -20.70
C GLU A 6 -110.70 -35.33 -19.36
N ASP A 7 -109.37 -35.27 -19.12
CA ASP A 7 -108.44 -34.37 -19.83
C ASP A 7 -106.94 -34.70 -19.65
N LYS A 8 -106.14 -34.25 -20.63
CA LYS A 8 -104.73 -34.55 -20.95
C LYS A 8 -103.75 -33.70 -20.13
N GLY A 9 -102.60 -34.22 -19.70
CA GLY A 9 -101.30 -34.19 -20.42
C GLY A 9 -100.30 -33.33 -19.62
N PHE A 10 -98.96 -33.38 -19.72
CA PHE A 10 -97.95 -34.13 -20.45
C PHE A 10 -96.65 -33.96 -19.62
N VAL A 11 -95.77 -34.96 -19.58
CA VAL A 11 -94.57 -35.03 -18.73
C VAL A 11 -93.39 -34.32 -19.40
N GLU A 12 -92.67 -33.43 -18.70
CA GLU A 12 -91.33 -33.01 -19.13
C GLU A 12 -90.30 -32.94 -17.99
N ASN A 13 -89.14 -33.54 -18.29
CA ASN A 13 -87.94 -33.70 -17.48
C ASN A 13 -87.30 -32.36 -17.07
N ARG A 14 -87.08 -32.19 -15.75
CA ARG A 14 -86.32 -31.04 -15.22
C ARG A 14 -84.80 -31.27 -15.35
N ILE A 15 -84.22 -30.65 -16.38
CA ILE A 15 -82.78 -30.48 -16.56
C ILE A 15 -82.28 -29.36 -15.62
N TYR A 16 -81.25 -29.67 -14.83
CA TYR A 16 -80.58 -28.75 -13.90
C TYR A 16 -79.95 -27.56 -14.65
N LYS A 17 -80.50 -26.35 -14.46
CA LYS A 17 -79.86 -25.10 -14.92
C LYS A 17 -78.68 -24.73 -14.00
N LYS A 18 -77.46 -24.97 -14.50
CA LYS A 18 -76.20 -24.50 -13.93
C LYS A 18 -76.22 -22.96 -13.87
N LYS A 19 -76.20 -22.39 -12.66
CA LYS A 19 -76.16 -20.94 -12.42
C LYS A 19 -74.71 -20.48 -12.59
N PHE A 20 -74.41 -19.69 -13.62
CA PHE A 20 -73.05 -19.16 -13.85
C PHE A 20 -72.65 -18.20 -12.71
N PRO A 21 -71.49 -18.38 -12.05
CA PRO A 21 -70.99 -17.44 -11.06
C PRO A 21 -70.52 -16.15 -11.75
N ARG A 22 -70.95 -14.99 -11.21
CA ARG A 22 -70.41 -13.67 -11.55
C ARG A 22 -68.94 -13.62 -11.11
N TYR A 23 -68.01 -13.53 -12.06
CA TYR A 23 -66.59 -13.32 -11.77
C TYR A 23 -66.41 -11.89 -11.22
N LYS A 24 -66.20 -11.76 -9.91
CA LYS A 24 -65.70 -10.50 -9.33
C LYS A 24 -64.23 -10.37 -9.70
N MET A 25 -63.90 -9.52 -10.68
CA MET A 25 -62.53 -9.04 -10.87
C MET A 25 -62.13 -8.18 -9.68
N ARG A 26 -61.48 -8.78 -8.69
CA ARG A 26 -60.67 -8.07 -7.71
C ARG A 26 -59.43 -8.91 -7.44
N ASN A 27 -58.30 -8.45 -8.00
CA ASN A 27 -56.91 -8.63 -7.54
C ASN A 27 -55.87 -8.71 -8.68
N ALA A 28 -55.96 -7.84 -9.69
CA ALA A 28 -54.89 -7.69 -10.70
C ALA A 28 -53.96 -6.48 -10.46
N PHE A 29 -54.18 -5.69 -9.41
CA PHE A 29 -53.50 -4.39 -9.22
C PHE A 29 -52.30 -4.40 -8.25
N HIS A 30 -51.96 -5.54 -7.63
CA HIS A 30 -50.83 -5.62 -6.69
C HIS A 30 -49.53 -6.14 -7.34
N GLY A 31 -49.60 -6.98 -8.39
CA GLY A 31 -48.40 -7.49 -9.07
C GLY A 31 -47.72 -6.47 -9.99
N THR A 32 -48.49 -5.58 -10.61
CA THR A 32 -47.97 -4.56 -11.55
C THR A 32 -47.20 -3.45 -10.84
N LYS A 33 -47.59 -3.08 -9.61
CA LYS A 33 -46.83 -2.11 -8.80
C LYS A 33 -45.46 -2.63 -8.37
N PHE A 34 -45.36 -3.93 -8.06
CA PHE A 34 -44.08 -4.57 -7.72
C PHE A 34 -43.14 -4.66 -8.92
N ALA A 35 -43.66 -5.01 -10.10
CA ALA A 35 -42.87 -5.01 -11.33
C ALA A 35 -42.36 -3.60 -11.69
N PHE A 36 -43.20 -2.57 -11.51
CA PHE A 36 -42.82 -1.18 -11.79
C PHE A 36 -41.74 -0.66 -10.85
N ILE A 37 -41.83 -0.96 -9.55
CA ILE A 37 -40.81 -0.60 -8.56
C ILE A 37 -39.49 -1.34 -8.84
N PHE A 38 -39.55 -2.60 -9.26
CA PHE A 38 -38.37 -3.38 -9.60
C PHE A 38 -37.63 -2.83 -10.84
N VAL A 39 -38.38 -2.38 -11.86
CA VAL A 39 -37.82 -1.72 -13.05
C VAL A 39 -37.19 -0.38 -12.68
N ILE A 40 -37.82 0.42 -11.81
CA ILE A 40 -37.23 1.69 -11.34
C ILE A 40 -35.93 1.45 -10.57
N ILE A 41 -35.88 0.43 -9.70
CA ILE A 41 -34.66 0.08 -8.95
C ILE A 41 -33.56 -0.36 -9.91
N LEU A 42 -33.86 -1.20 -10.91
CA LEU A 42 -32.89 -1.60 -11.93
C LEU A 42 -32.39 -0.40 -12.74
N VAL A 43 -33.28 0.51 -13.13
CA VAL A 43 -32.90 1.74 -13.84
C VAL A 43 -32.02 2.63 -12.97
N VAL A 44 -32.33 2.80 -11.68
CA VAL A 44 -31.50 3.56 -10.75
C VAL A 44 -30.14 2.90 -10.52
N ILE A 45 -30.07 1.56 -10.46
CA ILE A 45 -28.80 0.82 -10.38
C ILE A 45 -27.99 1.01 -11.67
N VAL A 46 -28.62 0.91 -12.85
CA VAL A 46 -27.95 1.09 -14.14
C VAL A 46 -27.47 2.54 -14.32
N LEU A 47 -28.27 3.52 -13.90
CA LEU A 47 -27.93 4.93 -13.98
C LEU A 47 -26.86 5.31 -12.94
N SER A 48 -26.90 4.76 -11.73
CA SER A 48 -25.86 4.98 -10.72
C SER A 48 -24.57 4.25 -11.07
N SER A 49 -24.64 3.07 -11.69
CA SER A 49 -23.47 2.40 -12.25
C SER A 49 -22.92 3.15 -13.46
N SER A 50 -23.75 3.81 -14.26
CA SER A 50 -23.30 4.64 -15.38
C SER A 50 -22.68 5.96 -14.91
N TRP A 51 -23.21 6.56 -13.84
CA TRP A 51 -22.62 7.74 -13.21
C TRP A 51 -21.32 7.38 -12.50
N ALA A 52 -21.27 6.28 -11.76
CA ALA A 52 -20.05 5.74 -11.19
C ALA A 52 -19.04 5.39 -12.29
N TYR A 53 -19.47 4.78 -13.41
CA TYR A 53 -18.61 4.50 -14.56
C TYR A 53 -18.11 5.79 -15.21
N SER A 54 -18.94 6.82 -15.35
CA SER A 54 -18.54 8.13 -15.87
C SER A 54 -17.59 8.87 -14.93
N SER A 55 -17.76 8.75 -13.62
CA SER A 55 -16.84 9.32 -12.61
C SER A 55 -15.52 8.55 -12.57
N ILE A 56 -15.56 7.22 -12.69
CA ILE A 56 -14.37 6.35 -12.84
C ILE A 56 -13.65 6.65 -14.15
N THR A 57 -14.37 6.87 -15.25
CA THR A 57 -13.80 7.20 -16.56
C THR A 57 -13.26 8.62 -16.58
N SER A 58 -13.90 9.57 -15.89
CA SER A 58 -13.37 10.94 -15.74
C SER A 58 -12.14 10.98 -14.86
N GLN A 59 -12.10 10.23 -13.74
CA GLN A 59 -10.92 10.08 -12.90
C GLN A 59 -9.81 9.30 -13.61
N ARG A 60 -10.15 8.27 -14.39
CA ARG A 60 -9.21 7.59 -15.30
C ARG A 60 -8.70 8.52 -16.38
N ASN A 61 -9.49 9.34 -17.05
CA ASN A 61 -9.00 10.23 -18.12
C ASN A 61 -8.13 11.38 -17.58
N THR A 62 -8.38 11.86 -16.35
CA THR A 62 -7.44 12.76 -15.65
C THR A 62 -6.18 12.03 -15.17
N ARG A 63 -6.28 10.72 -14.88
CA ARG A 63 -5.15 9.87 -14.49
C ARG A 63 -4.46 9.17 -15.65
N GLU A 64 -5.02 9.11 -16.86
CA GLU A 64 -4.39 8.56 -18.07
C GLU A 64 -3.48 9.61 -18.70
N ASN A 65 -3.74 10.89 -18.42
CA ASN A 65 -2.72 11.94 -18.58
C ASN A 65 -1.68 11.94 -17.43
N LEU A 66 -1.79 11.03 -16.46
CA LEU A 66 -0.81 10.77 -15.39
C LEU A 66 -0.38 9.27 -15.33
N SER A 67 -0.83 8.42 -16.27
CA SER A 67 -0.63 6.96 -16.20
C SER A 67 0.57 6.50 -17.03
N ASP A 68 1.49 7.40 -17.32
CA ASP A 68 2.86 6.99 -17.65
C ASP A 68 3.64 6.55 -16.40
N ASN A 69 3.06 6.57 -15.18
CA ASN A 69 3.76 6.10 -13.99
C ASN A 69 2.83 5.65 -12.84
N TYR A 70 2.20 4.48 -12.94
CA TYR A 70 1.60 3.78 -11.78
C TYR A 70 2.47 2.58 -11.31
N ASP A 71 3.70 2.53 -11.81
CA ASP A 71 4.79 1.62 -11.44
C ASP A 71 6.07 2.48 -11.34
N ALA A 72 6.01 3.55 -10.55
CA ALA A 72 7.05 4.56 -10.48
C ALA A 72 8.21 4.08 -9.60
N THR A 73 8.89 3.02 -10.02
CA THR A 73 10.16 2.63 -9.44
C THR A 73 11.17 3.77 -9.61
N ALA A 74 11.88 4.14 -8.54
CA ALA A 74 12.91 5.18 -8.62
C ALA A 74 13.94 4.84 -9.71
N ASN A 75 14.43 5.88 -10.38
CA ASN A 75 15.40 5.78 -11.46
C ASN A 75 16.83 6.09 -11.00
N HIS A 76 17.06 6.08 -9.69
CA HIS A 76 18.32 6.37 -9.01
C HIS A 76 18.45 5.46 -7.78
N VAL A 77 19.61 5.47 -7.13
CA VAL A 77 19.84 4.71 -5.88
C VAL A 77 19.10 5.39 -4.74
N VAL A 78 18.40 4.59 -3.93
CA VAL A 78 17.60 5.09 -2.81
C VAL A 78 18.12 4.56 -1.48
N ILE A 79 17.93 5.32 -0.41
CA ILE A 79 17.89 4.87 0.97
C ILE A 79 16.69 3.93 1.10
N ASN A 80 16.97 2.66 1.38
CA ASN A 80 16.00 1.59 1.31
C ASN A 80 15.45 1.19 2.68
N GLU A 81 16.32 1.11 3.68
CA GLU A 81 15.92 0.71 5.02
C GLU A 81 16.91 1.29 6.04
N VAL A 82 16.37 1.78 7.15
CA VAL A 82 17.15 2.41 8.22
C VAL A 82 16.75 1.81 9.56
N TYR A 83 17.75 1.31 10.28
CA TYR A 83 17.62 0.75 11.62
C TYR A 83 18.38 1.64 12.60
N TYR A 84 17.65 2.55 13.24
CA TYR A 84 18.21 3.61 14.06
C TYR A 84 17.93 3.46 15.57
N ASP A 85 16.81 2.83 15.94
CA ASP A 85 16.44 2.57 17.34
C ASP A 85 16.69 1.09 17.62
N VAL A 86 17.90 0.78 18.07
CA VAL A 86 18.39 -0.59 18.21
C VAL A 86 17.62 -1.29 19.33
N LYS A 87 17.27 -2.55 19.08
CA LYS A 87 16.58 -3.40 20.06
C LYS A 87 17.28 -3.39 21.43
N SER A 88 16.51 -3.21 22.49
CA SER A 88 16.99 -3.32 23.88
C SER A 88 17.88 -4.53 24.12
N GLY A 89 19.04 -4.30 24.77
CA GLY A 89 20.05 -5.31 25.06
C GLY A 89 21.19 -5.39 24.04
N TYR A 90 21.07 -4.68 22.91
CA TYR A 90 22.14 -4.47 21.93
C TYR A 90 22.65 -3.02 22.01
N SER A 91 23.79 -2.72 21.38
CA SER A 91 24.51 -1.46 21.61
C SER A 91 24.28 -0.44 20.50
N GLU A 92 24.03 0.80 20.92
CA GLU A 92 23.96 1.99 20.05
C GLU A 92 25.23 2.85 20.16
N PRO A 93 25.72 3.41 19.04
CA PRO A 93 25.17 3.26 17.69
C PRO A 93 25.63 1.97 16.98
N GLN A 94 26.36 1.07 17.65
CA GLN A 94 27.14 0.00 16.96
C GLN A 94 26.30 -0.91 16.05
N CYS A 95 25.07 -1.22 16.43
CA CYS A 95 24.17 -2.06 15.64
C CYS A 95 23.23 -1.28 14.71
N GLU A 96 23.30 0.05 14.70
CA GLU A 96 22.54 0.86 13.76
C GLU A 96 23.08 0.67 12.34
N TRP A 97 22.20 0.78 11.34
CA TRP A 97 22.59 0.61 9.96
C TRP A 97 21.68 1.34 8.97
N ILE A 98 22.25 1.62 7.80
CA ILE A 98 21.59 2.20 6.64
C ILE A 98 21.79 1.25 5.48
N GLU A 99 20.71 0.97 4.75
CA GLU A 99 20.75 0.22 3.50
C GLU A 99 20.45 1.12 2.31
N LEU A 100 21.25 0.98 1.25
CA LEU A 100 20.98 1.56 -0.05
C LEU A 100 20.52 0.47 -1.02
N TYR A 101 19.59 0.81 -1.90
CA TYR A 101 19.09 -0.06 -2.97
C TYR A 101 19.23 0.62 -4.33
N ASN A 102 19.66 -0.14 -5.34
CA ASN A 102 19.64 0.29 -6.73
C ASN A 102 18.45 -0.33 -7.48
N PRO A 103 17.31 0.36 -7.56
CA PRO A 103 16.15 -0.11 -8.32
C PRO A 103 16.33 -0.07 -9.84
N THR A 104 17.39 0.55 -10.34
CA THR A 104 17.57 0.73 -11.78
C THR A 104 17.95 -0.58 -12.47
N SER A 105 17.80 -0.61 -13.79
CA SER A 105 18.15 -1.76 -14.62
C SER A 105 19.65 -1.89 -14.93
N SER A 106 20.48 -1.03 -14.35
CA SER A 106 21.93 -0.97 -14.63
C SER A 106 22.74 -0.81 -13.35
N GLU A 107 24.01 -1.25 -13.39
CA GLU A 107 24.94 -1.00 -12.28
C GLU A 107 25.17 0.51 -12.12
N VAL A 108 25.10 0.99 -10.87
CA VAL A 108 25.40 2.38 -10.51
C VAL A 108 26.73 2.43 -9.77
N ASN A 109 27.65 3.27 -10.25
CA ASN A 109 28.91 3.54 -9.55
C ASN A 109 28.67 4.64 -8.51
N ILE A 110 28.82 4.29 -7.23
CA ILE A 110 28.65 5.21 -6.12
C ILE A 110 29.98 5.60 -5.45
N SER A 111 31.11 5.42 -6.15
CA SER A 111 32.42 5.83 -5.65
C SER A 111 32.41 7.31 -5.28
N GLY A 112 32.82 7.63 -4.04
CA GLY A 112 32.84 8.99 -3.53
C GLY A 112 31.47 9.60 -3.24
N TRP A 113 30.38 8.82 -3.33
CA TRP A 113 29.09 9.25 -2.80
C TRP A 113 29.14 9.33 -1.27
N ILE A 114 28.18 10.04 -0.70
CA ILE A 114 28.25 10.54 0.68
C ILE A 114 26.93 10.32 1.40
N LEU A 115 26.99 9.74 2.59
CA LEU A 115 25.89 9.71 3.56
C LEU A 115 26.16 10.72 4.67
N THR A 116 25.15 11.49 5.08
CA THR A 116 25.27 12.52 6.13
C THR A 116 23.91 12.80 6.76
N ASP A 117 23.93 13.31 7.98
CA ASP A 117 22.78 13.84 8.74
C ASP A 117 22.61 15.36 8.57
N ASN A 118 23.28 15.96 7.58
CA ASN A 118 23.27 17.40 7.36
C ASN A 118 22.76 17.78 5.98
N PRO A 119 21.61 18.48 5.88
CA PRO A 119 21.02 18.88 4.60
C PRO A 119 21.84 19.95 3.87
N TYR A 120 22.81 20.56 4.56
CA TYR A 120 23.67 21.61 4.04
C TYR A 120 25.10 21.13 3.76
N PHE A 121 25.30 19.85 3.46
CA PHE A 121 26.62 19.27 3.14
C PHE A 121 27.35 19.94 1.97
N ASN A 122 26.61 20.58 1.05
CA ASN A 122 27.19 21.39 -0.02
C ASN A 122 27.70 22.77 0.45
N THR A 123 27.55 23.11 1.73
CA THR A 123 27.96 24.38 2.35
C THR A 123 29.12 24.22 3.34
N THR A 124 29.47 25.28 4.06
CA THR A 124 30.57 25.28 5.05
C THR A 124 30.18 24.75 6.44
N ARG A 125 28.93 24.33 6.64
CA ARG A 125 28.51 23.62 7.86
C ARG A 125 28.72 22.13 7.61
N TYR A 126 29.64 21.53 8.34
CA TYR A 126 29.95 20.10 8.24
C TYR A 126 29.58 19.44 9.55
N GLU A 127 28.51 18.65 9.53
CA GLU A 127 28.28 17.57 10.49
C GLU A 127 28.98 16.31 9.97
N GLY A 128 28.71 15.17 10.59
CA GLY A 128 29.37 13.93 10.24
C GLY A 128 28.93 13.39 8.89
N TYR A 129 29.86 12.77 8.18
CA TYR A 129 29.54 12.10 6.94
C TYR A 129 30.44 10.90 6.67
N TRP A 130 29.89 9.98 5.87
CA TRP A 130 30.53 8.77 5.41
C TRP A 130 30.70 8.83 3.89
N VAL A 131 31.89 8.51 3.41
CA VAL A 131 32.21 8.51 1.97
C VAL A 131 32.49 7.09 1.48
N PHE A 132 31.79 6.69 0.44
CA PHE A 132 31.99 5.38 -0.19
C PHE A 132 33.35 5.31 -0.89
N PRO A 133 34.13 4.23 -0.68
CA PRO A 133 35.45 4.12 -1.27
C PRO A 133 35.41 3.97 -2.80
N SER A 134 36.55 4.23 -3.43
CA SER A 134 36.70 4.06 -4.88
C SER A 134 36.44 2.62 -5.32
N GLY A 135 35.72 2.45 -6.42
CA GLY A 135 35.32 1.15 -6.97
C GLY A 135 33.99 0.64 -6.45
N THR A 136 33.33 1.34 -5.52
CA THR A 136 32.03 0.94 -4.97
C THR A 136 30.93 1.07 -6.03
N LYS A 137 30.21 -0.02 -6.25
CA LYS A 137 29.17 -0.16 -7.27
C LYS A 137 28.01 -0.96 -6.71
N ILE A 138 26.79 -0.57 -7.07
CA ILE A 138 25.58 -1.32 -6.77
C ILE A 138 25.06 -1.93 -8.06
N ALA A 139 25.00 -3.25 -8.15
CA ALA A 139 24.40 -3.94 -9.29
C ALA A 139 22.92 -3.54 -9.47
N ALA A 140 22.36 -3.78 -10.65
CA ALA A 140 20.92 -3.63 -10.87
C ALA A 140 20.14 -4.52 -9.89
N GLY A 141 19.18 -3.94 -9.15
CA GLY A 141 18.46 -4.63 -8.07
C GLY A 141 19.34 -5.01 -6.88
N GLY A 142 20.55 -4.46 -6.77
CA GLY A 142 21.50 -4.74 -5.70
C GLY A 142 21.33 -3.83 -4.49
N TYR A 143 21.93 -4.27 -3.38
CA TYR A 143 21.91 -3.57 -2.09
C TYR A 143 23.33 -3.30 -1.60
N ILE A 144 23.51 -2.20 -0.88
CA ILE A 144 24.67 -1.95 -0.03
C ILE A 144 24.18 -1.74 1.40
N LEU A 145 24.72 -2.51 2.34
CA LEU A 145 24.45 -2.37 3.76
C LEU A 145 25.65 -1.77 4.48
N ILE A 146 25.43 -0.68 5.21
CA ILE A 146 26.43 0.00 6.03
C ILE A 146 26.00 -0.05 7.49
N VAL A 147 26.84 -0.62 8.33
CA VAL A 147 26.60 -0.75 9.78
C VAL A 147 27.57 0.15 10.53
N HIS A 148 27.21 0.67 11.70
CA HIS A 148 28.14 1.50 12.48
C HIS A 148 29.39 0.71 12.91
N ASP A 149 29.24 -0.40 13.64
CA ASP A 149 30.35 -1.32 13.95
C ASP A 149 29.84 -2.77 14.01
N ALA A 150 29.96 -3.47 12.88
CA ALA A 150 29.42 -4.81 12.73
C ALA A 150 30.16 -5.88 13.55
N THR A 151 31.35 -5.58 14.07
CA THR A 151 32.15 -6.51 14.86
C THR A 151 32.05 -6.28 16.36
N TYR A 152 31.39 -5.19 16.80
CA TYR A 152 31.25 -4.85 18.20
C TYR A 152 30.58 -5.98 18.99
N LYS A 153 31.39 -6.71 19.77
CA LYS A 153 30.97 -7.87 20.58
C LYS A 153 30.17 -8.94 19.80
N GLY A 154 30.25 -8.96 18.48
CA GLY A 154 29.45 -9.84 17.61
C GLY A 154 27.94 -9.58 17.63
N GLN A 155 27.50 -8.44 18.17
CA GLN A 155 26.08 -8.15 18.40
C GLN A 155 25.27 -8.01 17.12
N PHE A 156 25.83 -7.39 16.07
CA PHE A 156 25.17 -7.31 14.77
C PHE A 156 24.87 -8.71 14.20
N SER A 157 25.84 -9.63 14.25
CA SER A 157 25.65 -11.02 13.78
C SER A 157 24.66 -11.83 14.63
N GLU A 158 24.44 -11.43 15.89
CA GLU A 158 23.42 -12.03 16.75
C GLU A 158 22.02 -11.52 16.38
N LEU A 159 21.87 -10.22 16.12
CA LEU A 159 20.62 -9.61 15.65
C LEU A 159 20.22 -10.10 14.26
N PHE A 160 21.19 -10.19 13.34
CA PHE A 160 20.98 -10.52 11.94
C PHE A 160 21.87 -11.71 11.51
N PRO A 161 21.54 -12.94 11.93
CA PRO A 161 22.36 -14.11 11.64
C PRO A 161 22.49 -14.37 10.14
N GLY A 162 23.73 -14.55 9.68
CA GLY A 162 24.05 -14.85 8.27
C GLY A 162 24.07 -13.62 7.36
N VAL A 163 23.84 -12.42 7.89
CA VAL A 163 23.98 -11.16 7.15
C VAL A 163 25.41 -10.65 7.31
N THR A 164 26.03 -10.25 6.21
CA THR A 164 27.35 -9.59 6.20
C THR A 164 27.19 -8.21 5.57
N PRO A 165 27.54 -7.13 6.26
CA PRO A 165 27.48 -5.80 5.68
C PRO A 165 28.58 -5.60 4.64
N ASP A 166 28.34 -4.68 3.71
CA ASP A 166 29.33 -4.31 2.70
C ASP A 166 30.36 -3.35 3.29
N PHE A 167 29.90 -2.48 4.21
CA PHE A 167 30.76 -1.52 4.89
C PHE A 167 30.44 -1.39 6.39
N ASP A 168 31.43 -0.97 7.17
CA ASP A 168 31.20 -0.36 8.47
C ASP A 168 32.10 0.86 8.73
N THR A 169 32.07 1.39 9.95
CA THR A 169 32.91 2.53 10.36
C THR A 169 34.12 2.12 11.22
N ASN A 170 34.28 0.82 11.50
CA ASN A 170 35.31 0.32 12.39
C ASN A 170 36.54 -0.18 11.63
N THR A 171 37.49 0.74 11.46
CA THR A 171 38.80 0.54 10.80
C THR A 171 39.72 -0.54 11.39
N SER A 172 39.34 -1.21 12.47
CA SER A 172 40.13 -2.26 13.12
C SER A 172 39.66 -3.68 12.81
N ASN A 173 38.82 -3.85 11.79
CA ASN A 173 38.24 -5.14 11.45
C ASN A 173 38.41 -5.50 9.94
N SER A 174 37.83 -6.62 9.49
CA SER A 174 38.00 -7.13 8.12
C SER A 174 36.93 -6.69 7.12
N ILE A 175 35.86 -6.05 7.60
CA ILE A 175 34.80 -5.47 6.80
C ILE A 175 35.37 -4.20 6.16
N PRO A 176 35.15 -3.95 4.87
CA PRO A 176 35.57 -2.71 4.23
C PRO A 176 35.01 -1.48 4.94
N ASP A 177 35.78 -0.40 5.03
CA ASP A 177 35.31 0.82 5.70
C ASP A 177 34.77 1.86 4.71
N VAL A 178 33.76 2.62 5.14
CA VAL A 178 33.55 3.97 4.60
C VAL A 178 34.58 4.94 5.20
N SER A 179 34.96 5.96 4.44
CA SER A 179 35.78 7.04 5.02
C SER A 179 34.90 7.94 5.87
N ILE A 180 35.36 8.28 7.08
CA ILE A 180 34.55 9.01 8.07
C ILE A 180 35.16 10.39 8.30
N GLU A 181 34.34 11.43 8.19
CA GLU A 181 34.68 12.77 8.67
C GLU A 181 33.57 13.26 9.61
N GLY A 182 33.87 13.40 10.90
CA GLY A 182 32.85 13.64 11.92
C GLY A 182 32.04 12.38 12.26
N ASN A 183 30.91 12.54 12.94
CA ASN A 183 30.04 11.42 13.32
C ASN A 183 28.64 11.66 12.75
N LEU A 184 28.21 10.80 11.83
CA LEU A 184 26.80 10.70 11.46
C LEU A 184 26.10 9.99 12.62
N GLN A 185 25.08 10.63 13.20
CA GLN A 185 24.26 10.05 14.25
C GLN A 185 22.85 9.83 13.74
N MET A 186 22.13 8.85 14.30
CA MET A 186 20.74 8.60 13.96
C MET A 186 19.96 8.59 15.28
N ALA A 187 19.36 9.71 15.65
CA ALA A 187 18.70 9.82 16.94
C ALA A 187 17.39 9.00 17.01
N ASN A 188 17.15 8.32 18.14
CA ASN A 188 15.97 7.46 18.36
C ASN A 188 14.64 8.22 18.36
N THR A 189 14.64 9.56 18.47
CA THR A 189 13.40 10.36 18.44
C THR A 189 13.12 11.01 17.08
N GLY A 190 14.02 10.82 16.12
CA GLY A 190 13.96 11.45 14.81
C GLY A 190 15.25 12.13 14.41
N ASP A 191 15.56 11.99 13.13
CA ASP A 191 16.74 12.54 12.46
C ASP A 191 16.46 12.64 10.95
N ASP A 192 17.46 13.13 10.21
CA ASP A 192 17.48 13.16 8.74
C ASP A 192 18.74 12.48 8.18
N ILE A 193 18.59 11.85 7.02
CA ILE A 193 19.64 11.09 6.34
C ILE A 193 19.59 11.46 4.87
N HIS A 194 20.74 11.94 4.40
CA HIS A 194 20.91 12.45 3.05
C HIS A 194 21.95 11.63 2.31
N LEU A 195 21.64 11.29 1.06
CA LEU A 195 22.56 10.63 0.13
C LEU A 195 22.95 11.63 -0.96
N PHE A 196 24.21 12.01 -1.00
CA PHE A 196 24.77 12.85 -2.06
C PHE A 196 25.65 12.05 -3.01
N ASP A 197 25.66 12.44 -4.29
CA ASP A 197 26.67 11.97 -5.23
C ASP A 197 28.05 12.61 -4.97
N SER A 198 29.06 12.11 -5.67
CA SER A 198 30.43 12.66 -5.59
C SER A 198 30.58 14.13 -6.03
N SER A 199 29.58 14.69 -6.71
CA SER A 199 29.50 16.10 -7.10
C SER A 199 28.68 16.94 -6.11
N LYS A 200 28.25 16.34 -4.99
CA LYS A 200 27.41 16.95 -3.95
C LYS A 200 26.00 17.33 -4.41
N ASN A 201 25.47 16.64 -5.43
CA ASN A 201 24.04 16.68 -5.71
C ASN A 201 23.34 15.68 -4.80
N GLU A 202 22.25 16.10 -4.16
CA GLU A 202 21.41 15.19 -3.39
C GLU A 202 20.71 14.22 -4.33
N ILE A 203 20.85 12.93 -4.05
CA ILE A 203 20.28 11.83 -4.82
C ILE A 203 19.00 11.32 -4.16
N ASP A 204 19.02 11.18 -2.84
CA ASP A 204 17.86 10.76 -2.06
C ASP A 204 17.99 11.30 -0.63
N VAL A 205 16.86 11.41 0.05
CA VAL A 205 16.75 11.90 1.42
C VAL A 205 15.61 11.19 2.12
N MET A 206 15.82 10.85 3.39
CA MET A 206 14.73 10.53 4.29
C MET A 206 14.91 11.17 5.65
N TRP A 207 13.81 11.47 6.31
CA TRP A 207 13.79 11.95 7.68
C TRP A 207 12.60 11.35 8.42
N TYR A 208 12.73 11.24 9.74
CA TYR A 208 11.79 10.49 10.55
C TYR A 208 11.59 11.10 11.94
N GLY A 209 10.49 10.75 12.60
CA GLY A 209 10.16 11.23 13.94
C GLY A 209 10.09 12.76 14.01
N ASN A 210 10.92 13.36 14.85
CA ASN A 210 11.06 14.82 14.94
C ASN A 210 11.69 15.45 13.67
N GLY A 211 12.41 14.64 12.88
CA GLY A 211 12.96 14.96 11.57
C GLY A 211 14.22 15.82 11.56
N GLY A 212 14.96 15.88 12.66
CA GLY A 212 16.23 16.62 12.74
C GLY A 212 16.13 18.04 12.18
N ASP A 213 16.98 18.36 11.21
CA ASP A 213 17.02 19.64 10.52
C ASP A 213 15.88 19.84 9.51
N MET A 214 15.31 18.76 8.99
CA MET A 214 14.15 18.77 8.07
C MET A 214 12.82 19.03 8.80
N GLY A 215 12.77 18.75 10.10
CA GLY A 215 11.59 18.84 10.95
C GLY A 215 10.50 17.80 10.63
N SER A 216 9.51 17.69 11.52
CA SER A 216 8.49 16.63 11.47
C SER A 216 7.52 16.66 10.27
N THR A 217 7.56 17.69 9.42
CA THR A 217 6.65 17.75 8.27
C THR A 217 7.05 16.70 7.27
N ASN A 218 6.11 15.84 6.83
CA ASN A 218 6.36 14.74 5.89
C ASN A 218 7.38 13.68 6.37
N ALA A 219 7.80 13.74 7.64
CA ALA A 219 8.68 12.75 8.23
C ALA A 219 8.03 11.37 8.25
N ALA A 220 8.82 10.32 8.02
CA ALA A 220 8.40 8.97 8.35
C ALA A 220 8.09 8.90 9.84
N LYS A 221 7.09 8.09 10.21
CA LYS A 221 6.72 7.97 11.62
C LYS A 221 7.83 7.25 12.37
N ASP A 222 8.17 7.77 13.54
CA ASP A 222 9.01 7.08 14.50
C ASP A 222 8.46 5.66 14.78
N VAL A 223 9.35 4.67 14.83
CA VAL A 223 9.04 3.25 15.05
C VAL A 223 9.52 2.78 16.42
N SER A 224 9.16 1.57 16.82
CA SER A 224 9.60 1.03 18.11
C SER A 224 11.04 0.53 18.04
N GLU A 225 11.77 0.56 19.16
CA GLU A 225 13.08 -0.10 19.26
C GLU A 225 13.05 -1.52 18.68
N GLY A 226 14.08 -1.87 17.92
CA GLY A 226 14.17 -3.15 17.25
C GLY A 226 13.39 -3.27 15.95
N HIS A 227 12.65 -2.24 15.54
CA HIS A 227 12.07 -2.10 14.20
C HIS A 227 12.95 -1.22 13.32
N SER A 228 12.68 -1.22 12.02
CA SER A 228 13.31 -0.34 11.04
C SER A 228 12.26 0.48 10.28
N LEU A 229 12.72 1.54 9.64
CA LEU A 229 11.96 2.24 8.60
C LEU A 229 12.37 1.67 7.26
N ALA A 230 11.48 0.92 6.62
CA ALA A 230 11.70 0.30 5.32
C ALA A 230 10.92 1.04 4.22
N ARG A 231 11.55 1.29 3.08
CA ARG A 231 10.91 1.86 1.89
C ARG A 231 9.94 0.84 1.30
N TYR A 232 8.78 1.27 0.83
CA TYR A 232 7.84 0.36 0.14
C TYR A 232 8.49 -0.29 -1.09
N TYR A 233 8.08 -1.53 -1.38
CA TYR A 233 8.72 -2.46 -2.31
C TYR A 233 8.99 -1.93 -3.72
N ASN A 234 8.14 -1.05 -4.25
CA ASN A 234 8.36 -0.49 -5.59
C ASN A 234 9.55 0.47 -5.65
N ALA A 235 10.19 0.79 -4.51
CA ALA A 235 11.23 1.80 -4.37
C ALA A 235 10.79 3.13 -5.00
N GLU A 236 9.49 3.44 -4.92
CA GLU A 236 9.00 4.74 -5.35
C GLU A 236 9.57 5.79 -4.39
N ASP A 237 10.00 6.89 -4.98
CA ASP A 237 10.53 8.01 -4.26
C ASP A 237 9.74 9.27 -4.61
N THR A 238 9.07 9.82 -3.60
CA THR A 238 8.18 10.99 -3.75
C THR A 238 8.72 12.22 -3.06
N ASP A 239 9.99 12.18 -2.61
CA ASP A 239 10.61 13.16 -1.73
C ASP A 239 9.77 13.41 -0.45
N ASN A 240 9.03 12.38 0.00
CA ASN A 240 8.12 12.45 1.15
C ASN A 240 8.16 11.15 1.96
N PRO A 241 9.04 11.07 2.97
CA PRO A 241 9.27 9.84 3.73
C PRO A 241 8.01 9.27 4.39
N SER A 242 7.05 10.12 4.79
CA SER A 242 5.77 9.67 5.37
C SER A 242 4.91 8.83 4.40
N HIS A 243 5.16 8.93 3.10
CA HIS A 243 4.53 8.13 2.05
C HIS A 243 5.43 7.00 1.56
N ASN A 244 6.75 7.15 1.66
CA ASN A 244 7.73 6.21 1.11
C ASN A 244 8.13 5.10 2.09
N PHE A 245 8.04 5.33 3.39
CA PHE A 245 8.52 4.39 4.42
C PHE A 245 7.39 3.83 5.30
N TYR A 246 7.60 2.62 5.80
CA TYR A 246 6.73 1.92 6.73
C TYR A 246 7.51 1.33 7.90
N ASP A 247 6.79 1.07 8.99
CA ASP A 247 7.30 0.37 10.18
C ASP A 247 7.50 -1.12 9.88
N GLU A 248 8.76 -1.54 9.76
CA GLU A 248 9.16 -2.93 9.57
C GLU A 248 9.55 -3.55 10.93
N SER A 249 8.61 -4.30 11.49
CA SER A 249 8.79 -5.00 12.78
C SER A 249 9.78 -6.17 12.72
N SER A 250 10.22 -6.58 11.54
CA SER A 250 11.24 -7.61 11.35
C SER A 250 12.24 -7.10 10.31
N PRO A 251 13.22 -6.27 10.70
CA PRO A 251 14.12 -5.60 9.76
C PRO A 251 14.77 -6.57 8.78
N THR A 252 14.92 -6.13 7.53
CA THR A 252 15.24 -6.98 6.38
C THR A 252 16.57 -6.63 5.71
N PRO A 253 17.69 -6.50 6.45
CA PRO A 253 18.95 -6.11 5.83
C PRO A 253 19.37 -7.11 4.74
N ARG A 254 19.67 -6.56 3.56
CA ARG A 254 20.00 -7.18 2.27
C ARG A 254 18.87 -7.97 1.61
N ALA A 255 17.66 -7.88 2.14
CA ALA A 255 16.51 -8.57 1.61
C ALA A 255 15.51 -7.57 1.00
N GLN A 256 14.67 -8.10 0.14
CA GLN A 256 13.65 -7.29 -0.52
C GLN A 256 12.54 -6.94 0.48
N ASN A 257 12.25 -5.64 0.62
CA ASN A 257 11.10 -5.15 1.39
C ASN A 257 9.80 -5.73 0.82
N THR A 258 8.85 -6.08 1.69
CA THR A 258 7.69 -6.91 1.29
C THR A 258 6.38 -6.13 1.19
N GLN A 259 6.31 -4.92 1.74
CA GLN A 259 5.09 -4.12 1.72
C GLN A 259 5.02 -3.26 0.45
N SER A 260 3.86 -3.30 -0.22
CA SER A 260 3.50 -2.32 -1.26
C SER A 260 2.78 -1.12 -0.64
N ILE A 261 2.79 0.02 -1.34
CA ILE A 261 2.11 1.24 -0.89
C ILE A 261 0.62 0.96 -0.55
N PRO A 262 0.11 1.42 0.61
CA PRO A 262 -1.23 1.05 1.12
C PRO A 262 -2.41 1.39 0.19
N GLU A 263 -2.27 2.38 -0.70
CA GLU A 263 -3.34 2.79 -1.62
C GLU A 263 -3.74 1.68 -2.61
N LEU A 264 -2.83 0.76 -2.95
CA LEU A 264 -3.17 -0.44 -3.72
C LEU A 264 -4.05 -1.42 -2.92
N ASN A 265 -3.84 -1.53 -1.61
CA ASN A 265 -4.53 -2.49 -0.75
C ASN A 265 -5.94 -2.02 -0.34
N ALA A 266 -6.10 -0.74 -0.04
CA ALA A 266 -7.39 -0.18 0.37
C ALA A 266 -8.44 -0.27 -0.76
N PHE A 267 -8.04 -0.05 -2.01
CA PHE A 267 -8.94 -0.07 -3.15
C PHE A 267 -9.45 -1.49 -3.45
N PHE A 268 -8.58 -2.51 -3.36
CA PHE A 268 -8.97 -3.90 -3.60
C PHE A 268 -9.93 -4.42 -2.51
N ILE A 269 -9.67 -4.10 -1.25
CA ILE A 269 -10.51 -4.49 -0.11
C ILE A 269 -11.88 -3.83 -0.18
N LEU A 270 -11.97 -2.54 -0.54
CA LEU A 270 -13.24 -1.82 -0.62
C LEU A 270 -14.15 -2.40 -1.72
N VAL A 271 -13.57 -2.77 -2.87
CA VAL A 271 -14.29 -3.36 -4.01
C VAL A 271 -14.82 -4.76 -3.65
N VAL A 272 -14.03 -5.58 -2.96
CA VAL A 272 -14.45 -6.92 -2.51
C VAL A 272 -15.53 -6.81 -1.42
N ALA A 273 -15.37 -5.92 -0.45
CA ALA A 273 -16.33 -5.71 0.64
C ALA A 273 -17.68 -5.20 0.13
N ALA A 274 -17.68 -4.22 -0.79
CA ALA A 274 -18.91 -3.71 -1.40
C ALA A 274 -19.68 -4.80 -2.16
N SER A 275 -18.95 -5.67 -2.87
CA SER A 275 -19.52 -6.81 -3.60
C SER A 275 -20.18 -7.83 -2.67
N ILE A 276 -19.54 -8.15 -1.54
CA ILE A 276 -20.06 -9.10 -0.55
C ILE A 276 -21.33 -8.55 0.14
N VAL A 277 -21.36 -7.27 0.50
CA VAL A 277 -22.53 -6.64 1.16
C VAL A 277 -23.76 -6.64 0.26
N VAL A 278 -23.58 -6.40 -1.04
CA VAL A 278 -24.67 -6.48 -2.03
C VAL A 278 -25.21 -7.91 -2.11
N ILE A 279 -24.34 -8.91 -2.19
CA ILE A 279 -24.72 -10.33 -2.24
C ILE A 279 -25.49 -10.72 -0.97
N VAL A 280 -24.98 -10.41 0.23
CA VAL A 280 -25.63 -10.77 1.50
C VAL A 280 -26.99 -10.12 1.68
N ARG A 281 -27.17 -8.86 1.25
CA ARG A 281 -28.48 -8.16 1.32
C ARG A 281 -29.51 -8.74 0.35
N LEU A 282 -29.07 -9.27 -0.79
CA LEU A 282 -29.95 -9.97 -1.74
C LEU A 282 -30.43 -11.32 -1.19
N PHE A 283 -29.61 -12.02 -0.40
CA PHE A 283 -29.98 -13.29 0.22
C PHE A 283 -30.81 -13.14 1.51
N LYS A 284 -30.59 -12.10 2.34
CA LYS A 284 -31.38 -11.88 3.57
C LYS A 284 -32.83 -11.45 3.35
N LYS A 285 -33.20 -10.98 2.16
CA LYS A 285 -34.60 -10.62 1.81
C LYS A 285 -35.47 -11.81 1.37
N LYS A 286 -34.95 -13.05 1.41
CA LYS A 286 -35.63 -14.25 0.90
C LYS A 286 -36.20 -15.21 1.97
N HIS A 287 -36.25 -14.79 3.24
CA HIS A 287 -36.99 -15.49 4.30
C HIS A 287 -37.98 -14.56 4.99
#